data_AF-A0A6G5QG04-F1
#
_entry.id   AF-A0A6G5QG04-F1
#
_cell.length_a   1.000
_cell.length_b   1.000
_cell.length_c   1.000
_cell.angle_alpha   90.00
_cell.angle_beta   90.00
_cell.angle_gamma   90.00
#
_symmetry.space_group_name_H-M   'P 1'
#
loop_
_entity.id
_entity.type
_entity.pdbx_description
1 polymer ?
#
loop_
_entity_poly.entity_id
_entity_poly.type
_entity_poly.pdbx_seq_one_letter_code
_entity_poly.pdbx_strand_id
1 'polypeptide(L)'
;MNEAKKILDSWLLERNFKTYKELADFLGVAQNTIDVWKQRGKVPEKNILKYIHLTSNTNSAIAIGSQNIAINGDNNTLNHQNDITNTPKFKEFLELFKSYGNEKALNDFITKLNNIKEALDG
;
A
#
# COMPACT_ATOMS: atom_id res chain seq x y z
N MET A 1 -4.80 -1.82 19.68
CA MET A 1 -5.14 -2.93 18.76
C MET A 1 -3.85 -3.67 18.43
N ASN A 2 -3.78 -5.00 18.60
CA ASN A 2 -2.52 -5.74 18.37
C ASN A 2 -2.28 -6.04 16.89
N GLU A 3 -1.03 -6.34 16.56
CA GLU A 3 -0.55 -6.46 15.18
C GLU A 3 -1.24 -7.57 14.39
N ALA A 4 -1.43 -8.74 15.01
CA ALA A 4 -2.18 -9.82 14.38
C ALA A 4 -3.61 -9.41 13.99
N LYS A 5 -4.32 -8.71 14.86
CA LYS A 5 -5.68 -8.26 14.57
C LYS A 5 -5.69 -7.30 13.38
N LYS A 6 -4.76 -6.34 13.31
CA LYS A 6 -4.65 -5.41 12.18
C LYS A 6 -4.45 -6.17 10.85
N ILE A 7 -3.49 -7.10 10.82
CA ILE A 7 -3.21 -7.92 9.62
C ILE A 7 -4.46 -8.70 9.18
N LEU A 8 -5.13 -9.36 10.12
CA LEU A 8 -6.32 -10.14 9.82
C LEU A 8 -7.49 -9.26 9.34
N ASP A 9 -7.66 -8.07 9.92
CA ASP A 9 -8.68 -7.10 9.51
C ASP A 9 -8.40 -6.56 8.10
N SER A 10 -7.14 -6.26 7.77
CA SER A 10 -6.73 -5.89 6.40
C SER A 10 -7.06 -7.01 5.41
N TRP A 11 -6.76 -8.26 5.74
CA TRP A 11 -7.05 -9.40 4.86
C TRP A 11 -8.54 -9.65 4.65
N LEU A 12 -9.39 -9.38 5.67
CA LEU A 12 -10.85 -9.43 5.52
C LEU A 12 -11.32 -8.37 4.51
N LEU A 13 -10.84 -7.13 4.64
CA LEU A 13 -11.19 -6.03 3.74
C LEU A 13 -10.74 -6.30 2.31
N GLU A 14 -9.48 -6.71 2.11
CA GLU A 14 -8.91 -7.00 0.79
C GLU A 14 -9.67 -8.09 0.02
N ARG A 15 -10.24 -9.07 0.73
CA ARG A 15 -10.98 -10.20 0.14
C ARG A 15 -12.49 -10.03 0.21
N ASN A 16 -12.97 -8.93 0.77
CA ASN A 16 -14.38 -8.67 1.02
C ASN A 16 -15.05 -9.80 1.83
N PHE A 17 -14.32 -10.39 2.78
CA PHE A 17 -14.85 -11.37 3.72
C PHE A 17 -15.55 -10.67 4.88
N LYS A 18 -16.65 -11.23 5.35
CA LYS A 18 -17.45 -10.66 6.44
C LYS A 18 -17.04 -11.22 7.80
N THR A 19 -16.38 -12.38 7.81
CA THR A 19 -16.07 -13.12 9.03
C THR A 19 -14.66 -13.71 9.03
N TYR A 20 -14.06 -13.81 10.21
CA TYR A 20 -12.79 -14.55 10.37
C TYR A 20 -12.91 -16.04 10.07
N LYS A 21 -14.13 -16.59 10.08
CA LYS A 21 -14.36 -17.98 9.67
C LYS A 21 -14.08 -18.15 8.18
N GLU A 22 -14.62 -17.26 7.34
CA GLU A 22 -14.33 -17.25 5.89
C GLU A 22 -12.83 -17.07 5.62
N LEU A 23 -12.15 -16.20 6.39
CA LEU A 23 -10.71 -16.05 6.30
C LEU A 23 -9.94 -17.31 6.73
N ALA A 24 -10.39 -18.00 7.79
CA ALA A 24 -9.78 -19.25 8.25
C ALA A 24 -9.93 -20.36 7.20
N ASP A 25 -11.13 -20.46 6.60
CA ASP A 25 -11.44 -21.41 5.53
C ASP A 25 -10.56 -21.12 4.29
N PHE A 26 -10.43 -19.85 3.89
CA PHE A 26 -9.53 -19.42 2.81
C PHE A 26 -8.07 -19.79 3.09
N LEU A 27 -7.61 -19.58 4.32
CA LEU A 27 -6.27 -19.93 4.75
C LEU A 27 -6.09 -21.43 5.00
N GLY A 28 -7.14 -22.25 4.92
CA GLY A 28 -7.13 -23.67 5.25
C GLY A 28 -6.61 -23.95 6.66
N VAL A 29 -7.07 -23.17 7.64
CA VAL A 29 -6.76 -23.35 9.08
C VAL A 29 -8.06 -23.39 9.89
N ALA A 30 -8.01 -23.92 11.10
CA ALA A 30 -9.18 -23.88 11.99
C ALA A 30 -9.46 -22.45 12.48
N GLN A 31 -10.73 -22.09 12.69
CA GLN A 31 -11.11 -20.77 13.22
C GLN A 31 -10.43 -20.44 14.56
N ASN A 32 -10.33 -21.43 15.45
CA ASN A 32 -9.57 -21.34 16.71
C ASN A 32 -8.13 -20.81 16.48
N THR A 33 -7.47 -21.24 15.41
CA THR A 33 -6.12 -20.81 15.10
C THR A 33 -6.02 -19.29 14.88
N ILE A 34 -7.03 -18.68 14.25
CA ILE A 34 -7.12 -17.21 14.11
C ILE A 34 -7.27 -16.52 15.47
N ASP A 35 -8.09 -17.09 16.36
CA ASP A 35 -8.27 -16.56 17.72
C ASP A 35 -6.98 -16.63 18.53
N VAL A 36 -6.23 -17.72 18.42
CA VAL A 36 -4.92 -17.86 19.06
C VAL A 36 -3.92 -16.81 18.54
N TRP A 37 -3.89 -16.52 17.24
CA TRP A 37 -3.01 -15.47 16.70
C TRP A 37 -3.39 -14.09 17.20
N LYS A 38 -4.70 -13.79 17.28
CA LYS A 38 -5.20 -12.57 17.89
C LYS A 38 -4.82 -12.51 19.37
N GLN A 39 -4.91 -13.59 20.14
CA GLN A 39 -4.50 -13.57 21.55
C GLN A 39 -2.98 -13.34 21.72
N ARG A 40 -2.17 -14.00 20.89
CA ARG A 40 -0.70 -13.87 20.90
C ARG A 40 -0.21 -12.55 20.31
N GLY A 41 -1.06 -11.83 19.58
CA GLY A 41 -0.73 -10.59 18.91
C GLY A 41 0.18 -10.73 17.68
N LYS A 42 0.45 -11.96 17.21
CA LYS A 42 1.29 -12.23 16.02
C LYS A 42 0.70 -13.34 15.16
N VAL A 43 0.62 -13.10 13.85
CA VAL A 43 0.35 -14.13 12.84
C VAL A 43 1.68 -14.83 12.49
N PRO A 44 1.75 -16.17 12.48
CA PRO A 44 2.94 -16.89 12.05
C PRO A 44 3.34 -16.54 10.62
N GLU A 45 4.63 -16.36 10.37
CA GLU A 45 5.18 -15.98 9.07
C GLU A 45 4.77 -16.95 7.95
N LYS A 46 4.79 -18.26 8.22
CA LYS A 46 4.31 -19.28 7.27
C LYS A 46 2.87 -19.03 6.79
N ASN A 47 2.03 -18.43 7.63
CA ASN A 47 0.62 -18.15 7.31
C ASN A 47 0.47 -16.82 6.58
N ILE A 48 1.35 -15.86 6.82
CA ILE A 48 1.48 -14.63 6.00
C ILE A 48 1.91 -15.02 4.57
N LEU A 49 2.94 -15.85 4.44
CA LEU A 49 3.39 -16.39 3.15
C LEU A 49 2.28 -17.17 2.44
N LYS A 50 1.54 -18.00 3.19
CA LYS A 50 0.39 -18.73 2.64
C LYS A 50 -0.69 -17.79 2.10
N TYR A 51 -1.06 -16.76 2.87
CA TYR A 51 -2.03 -15.76 2.43
C TYR A 51 -1.59 -15.13 1.10
N ILE A 52 -0.35 -14.65 1.07
CA ILE A 52 0.27 -14.01 -0.08
C ILE A 52 0.27 -14.93 -1.30
N HIS A 53 0.62 -16.20 -1.14
CA HIS A 53 0.59 -17.17 -2.24
C HIS A 53 -0.82 -17.40 -2.79
N LEU A 54 -1.83 -17.48 -1.90
CA LEU A 54 -3.23 -17.67 -2.29
C LEU A 54 -3.85 -16.43 -2.96
N THR A 55 -3.33 -15.23 -2.67
CA THR A 55 -3.85 -13.98 -3.23
C THR A 55 -3.09 -13.51 -4.46
N SER A 56 -1.87 -13.98 -4.67
CA SER A 56 -1.03 -13.56 -5.77
C SER A 56 -1.39 -14.30 -7.05
N ASN A 57 -2.18 -13.65 -7.88
CA ASN A 57 -2.71 -14.21 -9.11
C ASN A 57 -1.72 -14.11 -10.29
N THR A 58 -0.43 -14.30 -10.05
CA THR A 58 0.59 -14.08 -11.09
C THR A 58 1.79 -15.02 -10.92
N ASN A 59 2.38 -15.43 -12.04
CA ASN A 59 3.74 -16.02 -12.12
C ASN A 59 4.85 -15.03 -11.70
N SER A 60 4.63 -14.23 -10.66
CA SER A 60 5.54 -13.17 -10.20
C SER A 60 6.18 -13.54 -8.87
N ALA A 61 7.43 -13.10 -8.67
CA ALA A 61 8.11 -13.20 -7.39
C ALA A 61 7.57 -12.17 -6.40
N ILE A 62 7.36 -12.59 -5.16
CA ILE A 62 6.92 -11.70 -4.08
C ILE A 62 8.07 -11.59 -3.09
N ALA A 63 8.54 -10.37 -2.87
CA ALA A 63 9.57 -10.08 -1.88
C ALA A 63 8.91 -9.60 -0.58
N ILE A 64 9.24 -10.23 0.54
CA ILE A 64 8.84 -9.78 1.89
C ILE A 64 10.11 -9.41 2.63
N GLY A 65 10.16 -8.21 3.17
CA GLY A 65 11.30 -7.72 3.92
C GLY A 65 10.86 -6.80 5.04
N SER A 66 11.45 -6.96 6.21
CA SER A 66 11.26 -6.05 7.35
C SER A 66 12.07 -4.77 7.14
N GLN A 67 11.69 -3.97 6.13
CA GLN A 67 12.35 -2.73 5.72
C GLN A 67 13.70 -2.90 5.00
N ASN A 68 13.97 -4.08 4.44
CA ASN A 68 15.25 -4.41 3.78
C ASN A 68 15.11 -4.81 2.30
N ILE A 69 14.01 -4.44 1.63
CA ILE A 69 13.86 -4.67 0.19
C ILE A 69 14.46 -3.48 -0.57
N ALA A 70 15.53 -3.74 -1.31
CA ALA A 70 16.09 -2.81 -2.29
C ALA A 70 15.76 -3.31 -3.70
N ILE A 71 15.22 -2.43 -4.54
CA ILE A 71 14.95 -2.69 -5.96
C ILE A 71 15.85 -1.74 -6.75
N ASN A 72 16.76 -2.28 -7.57
CA ASN A 72 17.72 -1.53 -8.38
C ASN A 72 17.60 -1.92 -9.86
N GLY A 73 18.01 -1.04 -10.77
CA GLY A 73 17.90 -1.18 -12.21
C GLY A 73 16.87 -0.23 -12.84
N ASP A 74 16.82 -0.22 -14.17
CA ASP A 74 15.99 0.71 -14.95
C ASP A 74 14.56 0.16 -15.14
N ASN A 75 13.59 1.06 -15.33
CA ASN A 75 12.17 0.75 -15.59
C ASN A 75 11.41 0.01 -14.47
N ASN A 76 11.88 0.10 -13.23
CA ASN A 76 11.13 -0.37 -12.07
C ASN A 76 9.83 0.46 -11.91
N THR A 77 8.68 -0.21 -11.85
CA THR A 77 7.38 0.44 -11.67
C THR A 77 6.79 0.09 -10.31
N LEU A 78 6.74 1.06 -9.40
CA LEU A 78 6.03 0.93 -8.12
C LEU A 78 4.56 1.32 -8.33
N ASN A 79 3.67 0.34 -8.40
CA ASN A 79 2.25 0.60 -8.64
C ASN A 79 1.55 1.02 -7.33
N HIS A 80 1.66 2.29 -6.94
CA HIS A 80 0.84 2.87 -5.87
C HIS A 80 -0.51 3.31 -6.45
N GLN A 81 -1.59 2.61 -6.11
CA GLN A 81 -2.92 2.80 -6.71
C GLN A 81 -3.67 4.10 -6.33
N ASN A 82 -3.05 5.08 -5.66
CA ASN A 82 -3.70 6.37 -5.35
C ASN A 82 -2.71 7.55 -5.38
N ASP A 83 -1.82 7.59 -6.37
CA ASP A 83 -0.87 8.68 -6.52
C ASP A 83 -1.48 9.83 -7.33
N ILE A 84 -1.71 10.99 -6.69
CA ILE A 84 -2.21 12.22 -7.34
C ILE A 84 -1.32 12.65 -8.51
N THR A 85 -0.06 12.18 -8.53
CA THR A 85 0.92 12.45 -9.58
C THR A 85 0.69 11.63 -10.85
N ASN A 86 -0.20 10.63 -10.85
CA ASN A 86 -0.54 9.83 -12.02
C ASN A 86 -1.90 10.19 -12.65
N THR A 87 -2.39 11.40 -12.42
CA THR A 87 -3.61 11.90 -13.08
C THR A 87 -3.29 12.52 -14.45
N PRO A 88 -4.23 12.52 -15.43
CA PRO A 88 -4.02 13.17 -16.72
C PRO A 88 -3.62 14.65 -16.60
N LYS A 89 -4.24 15.38 -15.66
CA LYS A 89 -3.92 16.80 -15.41
C LYS A 89 -2.52 17.00 -14.84
N PHE A 90 -2.06 16.12 -13.95
CA PHE A 90 -0.70 16.22 -13.41
C PHE A 90 0.35 15.91 -14.49
N LYS A 91 0.09 14.93 -15.36
CA LYS A 91 0.93 14.66 -16.53
C LYS A 91 0.99 15.86 -17.49
N GLU A 92 -0.16 16.48 -17.76
CA GLU A 92 -0.24 17.70 -18.57
C GLU A 92 0.58 18.85 -17.96
N PHE A 93 0.45 19.08 -16.65
CA PHE A 93 1.27 20.05 -15.93
C PHE A 93 2.77 19.77 -16.09
N LEU A 94 3.21 18.52 -15.94
CA LEU A 94 4.62 18.16 -16.12
C LEU A 94 5.11 18.43 -17.54
N GLU A 95 4.34 18.10 -18.57
CA GLU A 95 4.74 18.34 -19.97
C GLU A 95 4.80 19.83 -20.30
N LEU A 96 3.86 20.63 -19.80
CA LEU A 96 3.89 22.09 -19.94
C LEU A 96 5.08 22.70 -19.19
N PHE A 97 5.36 22.23 -17.97
CA PHE A 97 6.47 22.73 -17.17
C PHE A 97 7.83 22.35 -17.79
N LYS A 98 7.98 21.16 -18.38
CA LYS A 98 9.19 20.80 -19.14
C LYS A 98 9.42 21.72 -20.34
N SER A 99 8.35 22.09 -21.03
CA SER A 99 8.43 22.86 -22.28
C SER A 99 8.60 24.36 -22.07
N TYR A 100 8.01 24.91 -20.99
CA TYR A 100 7.88 26.35 -20.78
C TYR A 100 8.24 26.81 -19.36
N GLY A 101 8.51 25.89 -18.44
CA GLY A 101 8.80 26.18 -17.05
C GLY A 101 10.16 26.86 -16.87
N ASN A 102 10.28 27.56 -15.75
CA ASN A 102 11.52 28.14 -15.26
C ASN A 102 11.46 28.25 -13.73
N GLU A 103 12.59 28.60 -13.12
CA GLU A 103 12.72 28.67 -11.66
C GLU A 103 11.73 29.67 -11.04
N LYS A 104 11.47 30.80 -11.69
CA LYS A 104 10.47 31.77 -11.23
C LYS A 104 9.06 31.16 -11.20
N ALA A 105 8.65 30.50 -12.27
CA ALA A 105 7.34 29.86 -12.35
C ALA A 105 7.17 28.74 -11.31
N LEU A 106 8.25 27.99 -11.03
CA LEU A 106 8.25 26.97 -9.98
C LEU A 106 8.08 27.60 -8.60
N ASN A 107 8.84 28.65 -8.29
CA ASN A 107 8.76 29.36 -7.01
C ASN A 107 7.38 30.00 -6.78
N ASP A 108 6.79 30.58 -7.83
CA ASP A 108 5.43 31.13 -7.79
C ASP A 108 4.40 30.02 -7.49
N PHE A 109 4.59 28.82 -8.04
CA PHE A 109 3.70 27.66 -7.79
C PHE A 109 3.88 27.10 -6.37
N ILE A 110 5.11 26.94 -5.90
CA ILE A 110 5.42 26.47 -4.54
C ILE A 110 4.82 27.41 -3.49
N THR A 111 4.97 28.73 -3.68
CA THR A 111 4.37 29.74 -2.79
C THR A 111 2.86 29.56 -2.68
N LYS A 112 2.17 29.34 -3.80
CA LYS A 112 0.72 29.07 -3.79
C LYS A 112 0.36 27.83 -2.97
N LEU A 113 1.11 26.74 -3.12
CA LEU A 113 0.87 25.52 -2.35
C LEU A 113 1.12 25.70 -0.85
N ASN A 114 2.16 26.46 -0.48
CA ASN A 114 2.45 26.76 0.93
C ASN A 114 1.33 27.58 1.56
N ASN A 115 0.79 28.59 0.87
CA ASN A 115 -0.34 29.37 1.37
C ASN A 115 -1.60 28.50 1.59
N ILE A 116 -1.86 27.54 0.68
CA ILE A 116 -2.97 26.58 0.85
C ILE A 116 -2.73 25.70 2.07
N LYS A 117 -1.50 25.20 2.23
CA LYS A 117 -1.13 24.37 3.39
C LYS A 117 -1.36 25.12 4.70
N GLU A 118 -0.86 26.35 4.80
CA GLU A 118 -1.04 27.20 5.99
C GLU A 118 -2.51 27.47 6.31
N ALA A 119 -3.36 27.65 5.29
CA ALA A 119 -4.80 27.86 5.47
C ALA A 119 -5.57 26.59 5.88
N LEU A 120 -5.02 25.40 5.66
CA LEU A 120 -5.61 24.12 6.07
C LEU A 120 -5.13 23.67 7.45
N ASP A 121 -3.90 24.04 7.82
CA ASP A 121 -3.24 23.65 9.07
C ASP A 121 -3.42 24.68 10.22
N GLY A 122 -3.92 25.89 9.93
CA GLY A 122 -4.18 26.98 10.89
C GLY A 122 -5.65 27.12 11.28
#